data_AF-B5I4E0-F1
#
_entry.id   AF-B5I4E0-F1
#
_cell.length_a   1.000
_cell.length_b   1.000
_cell.length_c   1.000
_cell.angle_alpha   90.00
_cell.angle_beta   90.00
_cell.angle_gamma   90.00
#
_symmetry.space_group_name_H-M   'P 1'
#
loop_
_entity.id
_entity.type
_entity.pdbx_description
1 polymer ?
#
loop_
_entity_poly.entity_id
_entity_poly.type
_entity_poly.pdbx_seq_one_letter_code
_entity_poly.pdbx_strand_id
1 'polypeptide(L)' 'MRAAEHAVLFTVDALTLIHTTSRGYSRAVNNLFLQALVAAFATGKNLVDEAAARAAVSEVVGD' A
#
# COMPACT_ATOMS: atom_id res chain seq x y z
N MET A 1 -3.87 -14.63 -25.42
CA MET A 1 -3.40 -13.53 -24.56
C MET A 1 -4.63 -12.92 -23.88
N ARG A 2 -5.00 -13.40 -22.68
CA ARG A 2 -6.15 -12.82 -21.95
C ARG A 2 -5.68 -11.48 -21.39
N ALA A 3 -6.43 -10.42 -21.70
CA ALA A 3 -6.27 -9.12 -21.04
C ALA A 3 -6.39 -9.35 -19.52
N ALA A 4 -5.44 -8.83 -18.73
CA ALA A 4 -5.51 -8.85 -17.28
C ALA A 4 -6.70 -7.97 -16.86
N GLU A 5 -7.86 -8.59 -16.72
CA GLU A 5 -9.13 -7.87 -16.59
C GLU A 5 -9.23 -7.02 -15.32
N HIS A 6 -8.42 -7.29 -14.29
CA HIS A 6 -8.14 -6.35 -13.19
C HIS A 6 -6.78 -6.73 -12.59
N ALA A 7 -5.68 -6.10 -13.01
CA ALA A 7 -4.42 -6.25 -12.30
C ALA A 7 -4.58 -5.62 -10.91
N VAL A 8 -4.80 -6.45 -9.89
CA VAL A 8 -4.90 -6.00 -8.51
C VAL A 8 -3.57 -5.34 -8.15
N LEU A 9 -3.57 -4.07 -7.74
CA LEU A 9 -2.35 -3.32 -7.41
C LEU A 9 -1.88 -3.54 -5.97
N PHE A 10 -2.76 -4.09 -5.12
CA PHE A 10 -2.52 -4.31 -3.69
C PHE A 10 -2.93 -5.72 -3.30
N THR A 11 -2.13 -6.38 -2.48
CA THR A 11 -2.59 -7.60 -1.80
C THR A 11 -3.71 -7.25 -0.81
N VAL A 12 -4.54 -8.24 -0.49
CA VAL A 12 -5.59 -8.08 0.54
C VAL A 12 -4.98 -7.72 1.90
N ASP A 13 -3.81 -8.28 2.22
CA ASP A 13 -3.11 -8.00 3.47
C ASP A 13 -2.61 -6.54 3.53
N ALA A 14 -2.09 -6.02 2.42
CA ALA A 14 -1.72 -4.61 2.32
C ALA A 14 -2.92 -3.68 2.51
N LEU A 15 -4.05 -3.98 1.85
CA LEU A 15 -5.30 -3.21 2.01
C LEU A 15 -5.77 -3.21 3.46
N THR A 16 -5.78 -4.39 4.09
CA THR A 16 -6.20 -4.56 5.48
C THR A 16 -5.33 -3.71 6.41
N LEU A 17 -4.01 -3.81 6.26
CA LEU A 17 -3.06 -3.05 7.08
C LEU A 17 -3.23 -1.53 6.92
N ILE A 18 -3.36 -1.02 5.70
CA ILE A 18 -3.52 0.41 5.42
C ILE A 18 -4.84 0.91 6.03
N HIS A 19 -5.94 0.19 5.82
CA HIS A 19 -7.24 0.60 6.36
C HIS A 19 -7.26 0.59 7.89
N THR A 20 -6.73 -0.46 8.53
CA THR A 20 -6.65 -0.52 10.00
C THR A 20 -5.76 0.59 10.56
N THR A 21 -4.59 0.81 9.97
CA THR A 21 -3.61 1.80 10.46
C THR A 21 -4.10 3.23 10.29
N SER A 22 -4.86 3.51 9.23
CA SER A 22 -5.40 4.84 8.96
C SER A 22 -6.43 5.34 9.99
N ARG A 23 -7.03 4.43 10.78
CA ARG A 23 -8.06 4.70 11.80
C ARG A 23 -9.30 5.45 11.27
N GLY A 24 -9.59 5.33 9.97
CA GLY A 24 -10.75 5.97 9.33
C GLY A 24 -10.51 7.42 8.89
N TYR A 25 -9.30 7.97 9.06
CA TYR A 25 -8.98 9.29 8.53
C TYR A 25 -8.66 9.21 7.03
N SER A 26 -9.52 9.77 6.19
CA SER A 26 -9.36 9.71 4.72
C SER A 26 -7.99 10.22 4.24
N ARG A 27 -7.43 11.24 4.90
CA ARG A 27 -6.09 11.76 4.59
C ARG A 27 -4.99 10.77 4.96
N ALA A 28 -5.11 10.08 6.10
CA ALA A 28 -4.15 9.06 6.50
C ALA A 28 -4.18 7.86 5.55
N VAL A 29 -5.38 7.39 5.16
CA VAL A 29 -5.55 6.34 4.14
C VAL A 29 -4.79 6.70 2.86
N ASN A 30 -5.04 7.89 2.30
CA ASN A 30 -4.43 8.32 1.05
C ASN A 30 -2.90 8.43 1.13
N ASN A 31 -2.37 8.97 2.24
CA ASN A 31 -0.93 9.09 2.44
C ASN A 31 -0.26 7.72 2.54
N LEU A 32 -0.87 6.77 3.26
CA LEU A 32 -0.36 5.40 3.39
C LEU A 32 -0.38 4.67 2.04
N PHE A 33 -1.43 4.82 1.25
CA PHE A 33 -1.50 4.23 -0.10
C PHE A 33 -0.41 4.77 -1.03
N LEU A 34 -0.20 6.08 -1.03
CA LEU A 34 0.84 6.72 -1.84
C LEU A 34 2.24 6.21 -1.45
N GLN A 35 2.55 6.22 -0.16
CA GLN A 35 3.86 5.75 0.33
C GLN A 35 4.05 4.24 0.07
N ALA A 36 3.00 3.43 0.18
CA ALA A 36 3.09 1.99 -0.10
C ALA A 36 3.37 1.71 -1.59
N LEU A 37 2.81 2.52 -2.51
CA LEU A 37 3.13 2.46 -3.94
C LEU A 37 4.59 2.80 -4.20
N VAL A 38 5.10 3.85 -3.56
CA VAL A 38 6.51 4.27 -3.69
C VAL A 38 7.43 3.17 -3.15
N ALA A 39 7.13 2.58 -1.99
CA ALA A 39 7.90 1.50 -1.39
C ALA A 39 7.92 0.24 -2.29
N ALA A 40 6.78 -0.15 -2.86
CA ALA A 40 6.72 -1.27 -3.80
C ALA A 40 7.54 -1.00 -5.06
N PHE A 41 7.42 0.21 -5.63
CA PHE A 41 8.20 0.61 -6.81
C PHE A 41 9.70 0.63 -6.54
N ALA A 42 10.14 1.18 -5.40
CA ALA A 42 11.54 1.22 -5.00
C ALA A 42 12.16 -0.18 -4.84
N THR A 43 11.33 -1.20 -4.56
CA THR A 43 11.75 -2.61 -4.47
C THR A 43 11.57 -3.39 -5.77
N GLY A 44 11.17 -2.73 -6.87
CA GLY A 44 10.97 -3.36 -8.18
C GLY A 44 9.77 -4.29 -8.24
N LYS A 45 8.82 -4.18 -7.29
CA LYS A 45 7.61 -5.00 -7.27
C LYS A 45 6.52 -4.38 -8.13
N ASN A 46 5.76 -5.23 -8.80
CA ASN A 46 4.57 -4.84 -9.57
C ASN A 46 3.27 -4.84 -8.73
N LEU A 47 3.36 -5.26 -7.47
CA LEU A 47 2.25 -5.42 -6.54
C LEU A 47 2.67 -4.86 -5.17
N VAL A 48 1.80 -4.06 -4.57
CA VAL A 48 1.98 -3.61 -3.20
C VAL A 48 1.58 -4.75 -2.27
N ASP A 49 2.56 -5.32 -1.58
CA ASP A 49 2.38 -6.36 -0.57
C ASP A 49 2.38 -5.77 0.85
N GLU A 50 2.14 -6.63 1.84
CA GLU A 50 2.11 -6.23 3.24
C GLU A 50 3.44 -5.61 3.68
N ALA A 51 4.57 -6.06 3.14
CA ALA A 51 5.88 -5.52 3.46
C ALA A 51 6.04 -4.06 2.98
N ALA A 52 5.62 -3.75 1.75
CA ALA A 52 5.58 -2.38 1.26
C ALA A 52 4.63 -1.49 2.08
N ALA A 53 3.47 -2.02 2.48
CA ALA A 53 2.54 -1.31 3.35
C ALA A 53 3.13 -1.05 4.75
N ARG A 54 3.89 -1.99 5.33
CA ARG A 54 4.57 -1.79 6.62
C ARG A 54 5.66 -0.72 6.54
N ALA A 55 6.41 -0.67 5.44
CA ALA A 55 7.40 0.39 5.21
C ALA A 55 6.72 1.78 5.21
N ALA A 56 5.62 1.92 4.47
CA ALA A 56 4.83 3.15 4.42
C ALA A 56 4.28 3.59 5.79
N VAL A 57 3.80 2.64 6.60
CA VAL A 57 3.35 2.92 7.97
C VAL A 57 4.48 3.47 8.83
N SER A 58 5.68 2.89 8.73
CA SER A 58 6.83 3.34 9.52
C SER A 58 7.24 4.77 9.19
N GLU A 59 7.14 5.19 7.93
CA GLU A 59 7.46 6.57 7.52
C GLU A 59 6.38 7.56 7.99
N VAL A 60 5.10 7.25 7.78
CA VAL A 60 3.98 8.18 8.10
C VAL A 60 3.74 8.35 9.60
N VAL A 61 4.07 7.34 10.42
CA VAL A 61 3.93 7.42 11.90
C VAL A 61 5.24 7.87 12.56
N GLY A 62 6.38 7.71 11.86
CA GLY A 62 7.70 8.08 12.35
C GLY A 62 8.06 9.55 12.12
N ASP A 63 7.47 10.20 11.12
CA ASP A 63 7.46 11.67 10.92
C ASP A 63 6.40 12.37 11.79
#